data_AF-A0A920RD77-F1
#
_entry.id   AF-A0A920RD77-F1
#
_cell.length_a   1.000
_cell.length_b   1.000
_cell.length_c   1.000
_cell.angle_alpha   90.00
_cell.angle_beta   90.00
_cell.angle_gamma   90.00
#
_symmetry.space_group_name_H-M   'P 1'
#
loop_
_entity.id
_entity.type
_entity.pdbx_description
1 polymer ?
#
loop_
_entity_poly.entity_id
_entity_poly.type
_entity_poly.pdbx_seq_one_letter_code
_entity_poly.pdbx_strand_id
1 'polypeptide(L)'
;MLESEVTELVYSGNEGAAIQLIEDKLKQSDQTEAIGEVYLVGAGPGDPDLLTLRALRLMHKADVVLYDRLVSQEIMDKLRPDAEKKFMLVKPVQIIRLSKKP
;
A
#
# COMPACT_ATOMS: atom_id res chain seq x y z
N MET A 1 -9.38 -16.50 6.41
CA MET A 1 -9.34 -17.87 5.86
C MET A 1 -8.39 -17.84 4.69
N LEU A 2 -7.32 -18.64 4.71
CA LEU A 2 -6.24 -18.62 3.73
C LEU A 2 -6.64 -19.44 2.49
N GLU A 3 -7.26 -18.79 1.50
CA GLU A 3 -7.50 -19.40 0.19
C GLU A 3 -6.28 -19.16 -0.71
N SER A 4 -5.18 -19.83 -0.38
CA SER A 4 -3.95 -19.77 -1.16
C SER A 4 -3.70 -21.16 -1.75
N GLU A 5 -3.56 -21.24 -3.07
CA GLU A 5 -3.22 -22.45 -3.83
C GLU A 5 -1.98 -23.18 -3.26
N VAL A 6 -1.03 -22.43 -2.70
CA VAL A 6 0.15 -22.97 -2.00
C VAL A 6 -0.25 -23.71 -0.73
N THR A 7 -1.23 -23.19 0.00
CA THR A 7 -1.71 -23.77 1.27
C THR A 7 -2.35 -25.14 1.03
N GLU A 8 -3.08 -25.30 -0.08
CA GLU A 8 -3.70 -26.56 -0.47
C GLU A 8 -2.67 -27.64 -0.88
N LEU A 9 -1.61 -27.23 -1.58
CA LEU A 9 -0.51 -28.13 -1.97
C LEU A 9 0.28 -28.64 -0.75
N VAL A 10 0.49 -27.78 0.25
CA VAL A 10 1.13 -28.19 1.51
C VAL A 10 0.24 -29.15 2.29
N TYR A 11 -1.06 -28.87 2.41
CA TYR A 11 -1.99 -29.76 3.14
C TYR A 11 -2.18 -31.13 2.48
N SER A 12 -2.04 -31.21 1.16
CA SER A 12 -2.09 -32.48 0.42
C SER A 12 -0.77 -33.27 0.45
N GLY A 13 0.24 -32.79 1.18
CA GLY A 13 1.56 -33.44 1.29
C GLY A 13 2.41 -33.31 0.03
N ASN A 14 1.99 -32.50 -0.94
CA ASN A 14 2.72 -32.23 -2.17
C ASN A 14 3.64 -31.01 -1.99
N GLU A 15 4.57 -31.13 -1.05
CA GLU A 15 5.49 -30.05 -0.68
C GLU A 15 6.38 -29.63 -1.85
N GLY A 16 6.79 -30.58 -2.70
CA GLY A 16 7.62 -30.29 -3.88
C GLY A 16 6.92 -29.37 -4.88
N ALA A 17 5.63 -29.60 -5.16
CA ALA A 17 4.86 -28.72 -6.03
C ALA A 17 4.58 -27.37 -5.37
N ALA A 18 4.38 -27.32 -4.05
CA ALA A 18 4.21 -26.06 -3.32
C ALA A 18 5.46 -25.19 -3.39
N ILE A 19 6.65 -25.78 -3.19
CA ILE A 19 7.93 -25.09 -3.31
C ILE A 19 8.12 -24.56 -4.74
N GLN A 20 7.88 -25.41 -5.75
CA GLN A 20 8.01 -25.00 -7.15
C GLN A 20 7.07 -23.83 -7.50
N LEU A 21 5.82 -23.88 -7.04
CA LEU A 21 4.84 -22.81 -7.27
C LEU A 21 5.28 -21.48 -6.64
N ILE A 22 5.86 -21.53 -5.44
CA ILE A 22 6.43 -20.33 -4.78
C ILE A 22 7.61 -19.81 -5.60
N GLU A 23 8.55 -20.69 -5.99
CA GLU A 23 9.71 -20.31 -6.79
C GLU A 23 9.33 -19.66 -8.12
N ASP A 24 8.33 -20.21 -8.82
CA ASP A 24 7.89 -19.69 -10.10
C ASP A 24 7.21 -18.32 -9.93
N LYS A 25 6.38 -18.15 -8.89
CA LYS A 25 5.76 -16.85 -8.56
C LYS A 25 6.82 -15.81 -8.17
N LEU A 26 7.88 -16.21 -7.46
CA LEU A 26 9.00 -15.33 -7.13
C LEU A 26 9.77 -14.90 -8.40
N LYS A 27 10.12 -15.85 -9.29
CA LYS A 27 10.84 -15.55 -10.55
C LYS A 27 10.04 -14.63 -11.48
N GLN A 28 8.71 -14.75 -11.51
CA GLN A 28 7.86 -13.87 -12.32
C GLN A 28 7.74 -12.45 -11.75
N SER A 29 7.83 -12.28 -10.43
CA SER A 29 7.69 -10.97 -9.77
C SER A 29 8.82 -9.99 -10.10
N ASP A 30 9.99 -10.49 -10.52
CA ASP A 30 11.12 -9.65 -10.91
C ASP A 30 10.93 -8.95 -12.27
N GLN A 31 10.06 -9.46 -13.15
CA GLN A 31 9.95 -8.97 -14.53
C GLN A 31 8.85 -7.93 -14.78
N THR A 32 8.03 -7.59 -13.78
CA THR A 32 7.09 -6.47 -13.90
C THR A 32 7.79 -5.17 -13.50
N GLU A 33 8.07 -4.27 -14.46
CA GLU A 33 8.41 -2.88 -14.13
C GLU A 33 7.26 -2.31 -13.30
N ALA A 34 7.53 -2.00 -12.04
CA ALA A 34 6.50 -1.54 -11.14
C ALA A 34 6.14 -0.10 -11.50
N ILE A 35 5.02 0.09 -12.20
CA ILE A 35 4.48 1.41 -12.49
C ILE A 35 4.05 2.05 -11.16
N GLY A 36 4.62 3.21 -10.85
CA GLY A 36 4.19 4.00 -9.69
C GLY A 36 2.77 4.54 -9.90
N GLU A 37 1.96 4.52 -8.84
CA GLU A 37 0.58 5.01 -8.87
C GLU A 37 0.42 6.26 -7.99
N VAL A 38 -0.38 7.21 -8.46
CA VAL A 38 -0.71 8.45 -7.75
C VAL A 38 -2.20 8.49 -7.49
N TYR A 39 -2.58 8.72 -6.23
CA TYR A 39 -3.96 8.86 -5.80
C TYR A 39 -4.18 10.25 -5.20
N LEU A 40 -5.14 11.01 -5.72
CA LEU A 40 -5.63 12.19 -5.03
C LEU A 40 -6.68 11.75 -4.02
N VAL A 41 -6.46 12.09 -2.76
CA VAL A 41 -7.37 11.76 -1.66
C VAL A 41 -7.84 13.06 -1.05
N GLY A 42 -9.08 13.14 -0.58
CA GLY A 42 -9.50 14.28 0.25
C GLY A 42 -9.34 13.89 1.71
N ALA A 43 -8.64 14.70 2.51
CA ALA A 43 -8.57 14.51 3.97
C ALA A 43 -9.90 14.85 4.67
N GLY A 44 -10.85 15.47 3.98
CA GLY A 44 -12.07 15.99 4.61
C GLY A 44 -11.76 17.26 5.44
N PRO A 45 -12.66 17.65 6.36
CA PRO A 45 -12.53 18.88 7.13
C PRO A 45 -11.54 18.77 8.32
N GLY A 46 -10.93 17.61 8.55
CA GLY A 46 -9.92 17.40 9.59
C GLY A 46 -10.23 16.25 10.57
N ASP A 47 -11.48 15.81 10.64
CA ASP A 47 -11.89 14.66 11.45
C ASP A 47 -11.54 13.34 10.75
N PRO A 48 -10.69 12.47 11.35
CA PRO A 48 -10.31 11.19 10.77
C PRO A 48 -11.48 10.24 10.50
N ASP A 49 -12.57 10.33 11.26
CA ASP A 49 -13.73 9.44 11.10
C ASP A 49 -14.54 9.76 9.84
N LEU A 50 -14.29 10.93 9.22
CA LEU A 50 -14.87 11.32 7.94
C LEU A 50 -14.06 10.83 6.74
N LEU A 51 -12.91 10.19 6.96
CA LEU A 51 -12.16 9.56 5.88
C LEU A 51 -12.95 8.40 5.29
N THR A 52 -13.04 8.36 3.96
CA THR A 52 -13.59 7.18 3.29
C THR A 52 -12.73 5.95 3.56
N LEU A 53 -13.36 4.78 3.63
CA LEU A 53 -12.62 3.51 3.78
C LEU A 53 -11.57 3.30 2.68
N ARG A 54 -11.81 3.82 1.47
CA ARG A 54 -10.85 3.78 0.36
C ARG A 54 -9.62 4.66 0.64
N ALA A 55 -9.82 5.88 1.17
CA ALA A 55 -8.74 6.78 1.57
C ALA A 55 -7.83 6.09 2.61
N LEU A 56 -8.43 5.55 3.67
CA LEU A 56 -7.69 4.87 4.73
C LEU A 56 -6.88 3.67 4.21
N ARG A 57 -7.47 2.85 3.32
CA ARG A 57 -6.77 1.74 2.67
C ARG A 57 -5.58 2.19 1.83
N LEU A 58 -5.70 3.31 1.11
CA LEU A 58 -4.61 3.87 0.32
C LEU A 58 -3.51 4.44 1.23
N MET A 59 -3.88 5.13 2.31
CA MET A 59 -2.95 5.66 3.31
C MET A 59 -2.09 4.57 3.95
N HIS A 60 -2.66 3.41 4.27
CA HIS A 60 -1.92 2.27 4.80
C HIS A 60 -1.00 1.58 3.78
N LYS A 61 -1.24 1.79 2.49
CA LYS A 61 -0.46 1.20 1.40
C LYS A 61 0.56 2.18 0.80
N ALA A 62 0.50 3.45 1.15
CA ALA A 62 1.34 4.49 0.55
C ALA A 62 2.79 4.36 1.02
N ASP A 63 3.71 4.47 0.07
CA ASP A 63 5.14 4.56 0.35
C ASP A 63 5.56 6.02 0.56
N VAL A 64 4.92 6.97 -0.15
CA VAL A 64 5.21 8.40 -0.07
C VAL A 64 3.90 9.18 0.05
N VAL A 65 3.83 10.10 1.01
CA VAL A 65 2.65 10.94 1.24
C VAL A 65 3.02 12.39 1.11
N LEU A 66 2.36 13.08 0.17
CA LEU A 66 2.47 14.51 -0.02
C LEU A 66 1.25 15.20 0.61
N TYR A 67 1.48 16.09 1.57
CA TYR A 67 0.42 16.73 2.34
C TYR A 67 0.70 18.24 2.55
N ASP A 68 -0.35 18.98 2.88
CA ASP A 68 -0.28 20.41 3.21
C ASP A 68 -0.72 20.70 4.66
N ARG A 69 -0.79 21.99 5.01
CA ARG A 69 -1.17 22.48 6.35
C ARG A 69 -2.63 22.26 6.75
N LEU A 70 -3.51 21.88 5.83
CA LEU A 70 -4.93 21.63 6.12
C LEU A 70 -5.17 20.22 6.64
N VAL A 71 -4.17 19.34 6.57
CA VAL A 71 -4.26 17.98 7.09
C VAL A 71 -3.97 18.00 8.59
N SER A 72 -4.91 17.49 9.39
CA SER A 72 -4.75 17.38 10.84
C SER A 72 -3.71 16.31 11.20
N GLN A 73 -3.09 16.47 12.38
CA GLN A 73 -2.14 15.48 12.90
C GLN A 73 -2.79 14.10 13.06
N GLU A 74 -4.05 14.06 13.50
CA GLU A 74 -4.79 12.82 13.69
C GLU A 74 -4.95 12.01 12.40
N ILE A 75 -5.10 12.68 11.24
CA ILE A 75 -5.10 12.03 9.92
C ILE A 75 -3.70 11.52 9.57
N MET A 76 -2.66 12.31 9.87
CA MET A 76 -1.26 11.91 9.63
C MET A 76 -0.84 10.69 10.45
N ASP A 77 -1.46 10.47 11.61
CA ASP A 77 -1.23 9.31 12.47
C ASP A 77 -1.84 8.01 11.91
N LYS A 78 -2.73 8.10 10.91
CA LYS A 78 -3.29 6.92 10.20
C LYS A 78 -2.39 6.41 9.07
N LEU A 79 -1.38 7.19 8.67
CA LEU A 79 -0.46 6.78 7.62
C LEU A 79 0.37 5.56 8.04
N ARG A 80 0.87 4.82 7.04
CA ARG A 80 1.87 3.76 7.30
C ARG A 80 3.06 4.35 8.07
N PRO A 81 3.51 3.74 9.20
CA PRO A 81 4.55 4.33 10.04
C PRO A 81 5.89 4.60 9.35
N ASP A 82 6.25 3.77 8.37
CA ASP A 82 7.48 3.82 7.57
C ASP A 82 7.31 4.62 6.26
N ALA A 83 6.14 5.18 5.97
CA ALA A 83 5.93 6.00 4.79
C ALA A 83 6.73 7.31 4.87
N GLU A 84 7.33 7.71 3.75
CA GLU A 84 8.01 9.00 3.62
C GLU A 84 6.96 10.13 3.56
N LYS A 85 7.04 11.10 4.48
CA LYS A 85 6.07 12.20 4.58
C LYS A 85 6.73 13.49 4.09
N LYS A 86 6.19 14.12 3.04
CA LYS A 86 6.69 15.42 2.52
C LYS A 86 5.62 16.49 2.61
N PHE A 87 5.97 17.58 3.29
CA PHE A 87 5.13 18.76 3.44
C PHE A 87 5.25 19.69 2.22
N MET A 88 4.14 20.24 1.73
CA MET A 88 4.11 21.20 0.61
C MET A 88 3.31 22.47 0.94
N LEU A 89 3.76 23.60 0.38
CA LEU A 89 3.24 24.95 0.66
C LEU A 89 2.02 25.35 -0.19
N VAL A 90 1.78 24.64 -1.29
CA VAL A 90 0.63 24.82 -2.20
C VAL A 90 -0.29 23.60 -2.05
N LYS A 91 -1.61 23.75 -2.24
CA LYS A 91 -2.63 22.71 -1.90
C LYS A 91 -2.17 21.30 -2.31
N PRO A 92 -2.20 20.27 -1.43
CA PRO A 92 -3.09 19.13 -1.75
C PRO A 92 -3.43 18.16 -0.60
N VAL A 93 -4.17 17.10 -0.95
CA VAL A 93 -3.87 15.76 -0.44
C VAL A 93 -3.62 14.81 -1.62
N GLN A 94 -2.34 14.49 -1.87
CA GLN A 94 -1.88 13.55 -2.90
C GLN A 94 -1.14 12.40 -2.21
N ILE A 95 -1.74 11.21 -2.24
CA ILE A 95 -1.14 9.98 -1.74
C ILE A 95 -0.46 9.27 -2.90
N ILE A 96 0.85 9.08 -2.81
CA ILE A 96 1.63 8.47 -3.88
C ILE A 96 2.10 7.09 -3.43
N ARG A 97 1.70 6.06 -4.18
CA ARG A 97 2.29 4.73 -4.07
C ARG A 97 3.35 4.60 -5.15
N LEU A 98 4.56 5.07 -4.86
CA LEU A 98 5.72 4.70 -5.66
C LEU A 98 6.13 3.30 -5.21
N SER A 99 5.83 2.29 -6.02
CA SER A 99 6.41 0.97 -5.81
C SER A 99 7.92 1.09 -5.96
N LYS A 100 8.65 1.26 -4.85
CA LYS A 100 10.09 1.06 -4.83
C LYS A 100 10.32 -0.42 -5.14
N LYS A 101 10.72 -0.72 -6.39
CA LYS A 101 11.66 -1.84 -6.54
C LYS A 101 13.03 -1.35 -6.05
N PRO A 102 13.79 -2.20 -5.35
CA PRO A 102 15.18 -1.91 -4.98
C PRO A 102 16.05 -1.64 -6.21
#